data_AF-A0A9R1KZK0-F1
#
_entry.id   AF-A0A9R1KZK0-F1
#
_cell.length_a   1.000
_cell.length_b   1.000
_cell.length_c   1.000
_cell.angle_alpha   90.00
_cell.angle_beta   90.00
_cell.angle_gamma   90.00
#
_symmetry.space_group_name_H-M   'P 1'
#
loop_
_entity.id
_entity.type
_entity.pdbx_description
1 polymer ?
#
loop_
_entity_poly.entity_id
_entity_poly.type
_entity_poly.pdbx_seq_one_letter_code
_entity_poly.pdbx_strand_id
1 'polypeptide(L)'
;MLSALHFKVHVSTCIGVPTIMFYLKKRTSTLFAMFSSSYSVCSDMANKRIQKELMDLQKDPPTSCSAGPAGADLFHWQATIMGPGDSPYSGGVFFVNIHFPPDYPFKPPKVNFQTKVYHPNINSNGSICLDILKEQWSPALTISKVLLSISSLLTDPNPDDPLVPEIAQLYKNQRARYEDTARAWTQKYAMG
;
A
#
# COMPACT_ATOMS: atom_id res chain seq x y z
N MET A 1 -56.00 1.27 -3.94
CA MET A 1 -55.43 -0.09 -3.80
C MET A 1 -53.97 -0.02 -4.25
N LEU A 2 -53.01 -0.14 -3.32
CA LEU A 2 -51.58 -0.26 -3.67
C LEU A 2 -51.37 -1.64 -4.30
N SER A 3 -50.92 -1.66 -5.55
CA SER A 3 -50.47 -2.89 -6.22
C SER A 3 -49.06 -3.23 -5.75
N ALA A 4 -48.90 -4.46 -5.23
CA ALA A 4 -47.65 -4.98 -4.71
C ALA A 4 -46.56 -5.04 -5.79
N LEU A 5 -45.38 -4.47 -5.51
CA LEU A 5 -44.16 -4.74 -6.26
C LEU A 5 -43.77 -6.20 -6.03
N HIS A 6 -43.80 -7.01 -7.09
CA HIS A 6 -43.24 -8.36 -7.05
C HIS A 6 -41.73 -8.28 -7.30
N PHE A 7 -40.93 -8.51 -6.26
CA PHE A 7 -39.49 -8.70 -6.39
C PHE A 7 -39.21 -10.17 -6.71
N LYS A 8 -38.52 -10.43 -7.83
CA LYS A 8 -37.94 -11.74 -8.14
C LYS A 8 -36.44 -11.62 -7.95
N VAL A 9 -35.91 -12.32 -6.94
CA VAL A 9 -34.47 -12.48 -6.73
C VAL A 9 -34.03 -13.69 -7.55
N HIS A 10 -33.06 -13.49 -8.44
CA HIS A 10 -32.42 -14.60 -9.15
C HIS A 10 -30.92 -14.55 -8.86
N VAL A 11 -30.41 -15.62 -8.26
CA VAL A 11 -28.98 -15.80 -7.99
C VAL A 11 -28.43 -16.62 -9.14
N SER A 12 -27.45 -16.07 -9.86
CA SER A 12 -26.69 -16.83 -10.86
C SER A 12 -25.21 -16.63 -10.61
N THR A 13 -24.47 -17.72 -10.71
CA THR A 13 -23.02 -17.77 -10.53
C THR A 13 -22.35 -17.85 -11.89
N CYS A 14 -21.66 -16.78 -12.28
CA CYS A 14 -20.58 -16.86 -13.25
C CYS A 14 -19.32 -16.29 -12.57
N ILE A 15 -18.21 -17.03 -12.64
CA ILE A 15 -16.88 -16.65 -12.12
C ILE A 15 -16.75 -16.59 -10.58
N GLY A 16 -17.46 -17.46 -9.84
CA GLY A 16 -17.16 -17.70 -8.41
C GLY A 16 -17.45 -16.54 -7.44
N VAL A 17 -18.13 -15.47 -7.89
CA VAL A 17 -18.59 -14.38 -7.02
C VAL A 17 -20.12 -14.36 -6.99
N PRO A 18 -20.77 -14.43 -5.82
CA PRO A 18 -22.22 -14.36 -5.74
C PRO A 18 -22.69 -12.96 -6.18
N THR A 19 -23.37 -12.90 -7.34
CA THR A 19 -23.93 -11.67 -7.88
C THR A 19 -25.43 -11.64 -7.58
N ILE A 20 -25.88 -10.65 -6.80
CA ILE A 20 -27.31 -10.43 -6.54
C ILE A 20 -27.85 -9.52 -7.66
N MET A 21 -28.68 -10.08 -8.54
CA MET A 21 -29.33 -9.34 -9.61
C MET A 21 -30.69 -8.80 -9.13
N PHE A 22 -30.84 -7.49 -9.09
CA PHE A 22 -32.13 -6.83 -8.85
C PHE A 22 -32.77 -6.46 -10.20
N TYR A 23 -33.92 -7.05 -10.52
CA TYR A 23 -34.70 -6.70 -11.71
C TYR A 23 -35.90 -5.81 -11.33
N LEU A 24 -35.92 -4.58 -11.81
CA LEU A 24 -37.12 -3.73 -11.83
C LEU A 24 -37.68 -3.70 -13.25
N LYS A 25 -38.71 -4.51 -13.51
CA LYS A 25 -39.42 -4.49 -14.79
C LYS A 25 -40.46 -3.37 -14.77
N LYS A 26 -40.14 -2.19 -15.33
CA LYS A 26 -41.20 -1.25 -15.74
C LYS A 26 -41.75 -1.70 -17.09
N ARG A 27 -43.07 -1.89 -17.16
CA ARG A 27 -43.80 -2.03 -18.43
C ARG A 27 -43.51 -0.76 -19.23
N THR A 28 -43.13 -0.93 -20.50
CA THR A 28 -42.81 0.10 -21.50
C THR A 28 -41.43 0.76 -21.39
N SER A 29 -40.52 0.25 -22.23
CA SER A 29 -39.36 0.91 -22.86
C SER A 29 -38.52 1.88 -22.02
N THR A 30 -37.35 1.46 -21.54
CA THR A 30 -36.06 2.19 -21.63
C THR A 30 -34.92 1.45 -20.91
N LEU A 31 -33.74 1.51 -21.55
CA LEU A 31 -32.37 1.41 -21.07
C LEU A 31 -32.06 0.54 -19.82
N PHE A 32 -31.28 -0.52 -20.04
CA PHE A 32 -30.63 -1.29 -18.98
C PHE A 32 -29.45 -0.50 -18.42
N ALA A 33 -29.55 -0.02 -17.18
CA ALA A 33 -28.37 0.35 -16.39
C ALA A 33 -27.99 -0.85 -15.52
N MET A 34 -26.84 -1.47 -15.82
CA MET A 34 -26.21 -2.43 -14.93
C MET A 34 -25.50 -1.68 -13.81
N PHE A 35 -25.99 -1.76 -12.58
CA PHE A 35 -25.26 -1.29 -11.41
C PHE A 35 -24.65 -2.48 -10.67
N SER A 36 -23.33 -2.54 -10.68
CA SER A 36 -22.53 -3.45 -9.86
C SER A 36 -22.49 -2.92 -8.42
N SER A 37 -23.26 -3.55 -7.53
CA SER A 37 -23.42 -3.10 -6.13
C SER A 37 -22.20 -3.41 -5.25
N SER A 38 -21.47 -4.50 -5.53
CA SER A 38 -20.33 -4.93 -4.71
C SER A 38 -19.12 -3.99 -4.80
N TYR A 39 -18.85 -3.43 -5.98
CA TYR A 39 -17.77 -2.45 -6.16
C TYR A 39 -18.02 -1.14 -5.38
N SER A 40 -19.27 -0.68 -5.33
CA SER A 40 -19.63 0.58 -4.66
C SER A 40 -19.55 0.50 -3.14
N VAL A 41 -19.85 -0.65 -2.54
CA VAL A 41 -19.88 -0.81 -1.07
C VAL A 41 -18.47 -0.98 -0.48
N CYS A 42 -17.58 -1.73 -1.17
CA CYS A 42 -16.18 -1.88 -0.73
C CYS A 42 -15.41 -0.55 -0.81
N SER A 43 -15.61 0.23 -1.87
CA SER A 43 -14.94 1.53 -2.01
C SER A 43 -15.32 2.51 -0.89
N ASP A 44 -16.57 2.49 -0.42
CA ASP A 44 -17.03 3.36 0.67
C ASP A 44 -16.41 2.99 2.03
N MET A 45 -16.21 1.71 2.31
CA MET A 45 -15.54 1.26 3.54
C MET A 45 -14.03 1.57 3.50
N ALA A 46 -13.39 1.34 2.35
CA ALA A 46 -11.99 1.69 2.14
C ALA A 46 -11.78 3.21 2.30
N ASN A 47 -12.64 4.03 1.70
CA ASN A 47 -12.62 5.49 1.83
C ASN A 47 -12.66 5.94 3.29
N LYS A 48 -13.63 5.46 4.06
CA LYS A 48 -13.74 5.80 5.49
C LYS A 48 -12.50 5.41 6.28
N ARG A 49 -11.94 4.23 5.98
CA ARG A 49 -10.72 3.73 6.62
C ARG A 49 -9.50 4.60 6.27
N ILE A 50 -9.30 4.92 4.99
CA ILE A 50 -8.18 5.74 4.50
C ILE A 50 -8.27 7.15 5.09
N GLN A 51 -9.46 7.76 5.09
CA GLN A 51 -9.67 9.08 5.70
C GLN A 51 -9.38 9.07 7.20
N LYS A 52 -9.79 8.01 7.91
CA LYS A 52 -9.45 7.84 9.32
C LYS A 52 -7.94 7.80 9.55
N GLU A 53 -7.20 7.03 8.76
CA GLU A 53 -5.75 6.97 8.87
C GLU A 53 -5.05 8.28 8.53
N LEU A 54 -5.58 9.04 7.57
CA LEU A 54 -5.07 10.37 7.26
C LEU A 54 -5.21 11.30 8.47
N MET A 55 -6.38 11.30 9.12
CA MET A 55 -6.61 12.08 10.34
C MET A 55 -5.71 11.62 11.49
N ASP A 56 -5.55 10.31 11.66
CA ASP A 56 -4.70 9.76 12.71
C ASP A 56 -3.22 10.13 12.48
N LEU A 57 -2.71 10.10 11.24
CA LEU A 57 -1.36 10.54 10.88
C LEU A 57 -1.13 12.05 11.06
N GLN A 58 -2.14 12.88 10.77
CA GLN A 58 -2.07 14.32 11.00
C GLN A 58 -2.05 14.66 12.49
N LYS A 59 -2.74 13.85 13.30
CA LYS A 59 -2.80 14.03 14.75
C LYS A 59 -1.55 13.52 15.46
N ASP A 60 -1.02 12.38 15.02
CA ASP A 60 0.12 11.70 15.63
C ASP A 60 1.04 11.12 14.53
N PRO A 61 1.89 11.97 13.91
CA PRO A 61 2.76 11.53 12.84
C PRO A 61 3.86 10.60 13.36
N PRO A 62 4.15 9.48 12.67
CA PRO A 62 5.27 8.61 13.03
C PRO A 62 6.60 9.37 12.98
N THR A 63 7.47 9.10 13.95
CA THR A 63 8.82 9.70 13.99
C THR A 63 9.53 9.50 12.65
N SER A 64 10.13 10.57 12.14
CA SER A 64 10.91 10.55 10.89
C SER A 64 10.14 10.17 9.63
N CYS A 65 8.80 10.10 9.69
CA CYS A 65 7.96 9.72 8.56
C CYS A 65 6.78 10.70 8.38
N SER A 66 6.39 10.96 7.14
CA SER A 66 5.15 11.67 6.81
C SER A 66 4.46 10.97 5.65
N ALA A 67 3.13 11.05 5.58
CA ALA A 67 2.38 10.51 4.45
C ALA A 67 1.06 11.24 4.26
N GLY A 68 0.59 11.27 3.01
CA GLY A 68 -0.73 11.79 2.66
C GLY A 68 -1.03 11.64 1.17
N PRO A 69 -2.24 12.04 0.73
CA PRO A 69 -2.63 11.98 -0.66
C PRO A 69 -1.64 12.74 -1.56
N ALA A 70 -1.22 12.11 -2.66
CA ALA A 70 -0.32 12.73 -3.64
C ALA A 70 -1.06 13.73 -4.57
N GLY A 71 -2.39 13.77 -4.49
CA GLY A 71 -3.25 14.63 -5.29
C GLY A 71 -4.71 14.50 -4.86
N ALA A 72 -5.64 14.62 -5.82
CA ALA A 72 -7.07 14.54 -5.54
C ALA A 72 -7.57 13.13 -5.20
N ASP A 73 -6.84 12.09 -5.62
CA ASP A 73 -7.21 10.71 -5.35
C ASP A 73 -6.73 10.24 -3.97
N LEU A 74 -7.69 9.94 -3.08
CA LEU A 74 -7.41 9.45 -1.73
C LEU A 74 -6.76 8.06 -1.72
N PHE A 75 -6.86 7.27 -2.79
CA PHE A 75 -6.25 5.94 -2.87
C PHE A 75 -4.78 5.96 -3.31
N HIS A 76 -4.23 7.14 -3.62
CA HIS A 76 -2.83 7.31 -3.99
C HIS A 76 -2.14 8.28 -3.04
N TRP A 77 -1.26 7.73 -2.20
CA TRP A 77 -0.49 8.51 -1.26
C TRP A 77 0.99 8.54 -1.65
N GLN A 78 1.65 9.61 -1.23
CA GLN A 78 3.09 9.69 -1.15
C GLN A 78 3.49 9.82 0.32
N ALA A 79 4.52 9.07 0.68
CA ALA A 79 5.16 9.14 1.97
C ALA A 79 6.62 9.56 1.82
N THR A 80 7.14 10.14 2.88
CA THR A 80 8.54 10.49 3.05
C THR A 80 9.05 9.76 4.28
N ILE A 81 10.19 9.09 4.13
CA ILE A 81 10.92 8.45 5.23
C ILE A 81 12.28 9.13 5.31
N MET A 82 12.61 9.70 6.46
CA MET A 82 13.97 10.17 6.74
C MET A 82 14.84 8.97 7.05
N GLY A 83 16.00 8.89 6.41
CA GLY A 83 16.94 7.80 6.63
C GLY A 83 17.36 7.69 8.10
N PRO A 84 17.31 6.50 8.71
CA PRO A 84 17.68 6.31 10.11
C PRO A 84 19.11 6.79 10.40
N GLY A 85 19.31 7.51 11.51
CA GLY A 85 20.56 8.21 11.81
C GLY A 85 21.78 7.31 12.01
N ASP A 86 21.54 6.08 12.47
CA ASP A 86 22.51 5.02 12.74
C ASP A 86 22.68 4.03 11.57
N SER A 87 22.16 4.38 10.39
CA SER A 87 22.21 3.56 9.18
C SER A 87 23.01 4.24 8.06
N PRO A 88 23.43 3.51 7.01
CA PRO A 88 24.05 4.13 5.83
C PRO A 88 23.09 5.03 5.04
N TYR A 89 21.82 5.11 5.44
CA TYR A 89 20.78 5.96 4.86
C TYR A 89 20.65 7.32 5.56
N SER A 90 21.38 7.54 6.66
CA SER A 90 21.36 8.77 7.45
C SER A 90 21.49 10.04 6.58
N GLY A 91 20.65 11.02 6.87
CA GLY A 91 20.57 12.29 6.12
C GLY A 91 19.82 12.21 4.79
N GLY A 92 19.46 11.01 4.30
CA GLY A 92 18.65 10.84 3.11
C GLY A 92 17.15 11.08 3.34
N VAL A 93 16.48 11.54 2.29
CA VAL A 93 15.02 11.70 2.20
C VAL A 93 14.49 10.74 1.13
N PHE A 94 13.70 9.75 1.56
CA PHE A 94 13.21 8.70 0.69
C PHE A 94 11.71 8.86 0.43
N PHE A 95 11.35 9.03 -0.84
CA PHE A 95 9.96 9.07 -1.29
C PHE A 95 9.44 7.66 -1.55
N VAL A 96 8.26 7.37 -1.03
CA VAL A 96 7.57 6.08 -1.11
C VAL A 96 6.16 6.30 -1.62
N ASN A 97 5.75 5.58 -2.65
CA ASN A 97 4.37 5.59 -3.13
C ASN A 97 3.56 4.50 -2.45
N ILE A 98 2.31 4.82 -2.12
CA ILE A 98 1.36 3.92 -1.48
C ILE A 98 0.07 3.95 -2.30
N HIS A 99 -0.35 2.79 -2.79
CA HIS A 99 -1.60 2.62 -3.53
C HIS A 99 -2.52 1.67 -2.77
N PHE A 100 -3.68 2.16 -2.34
CA PHE A 100 -4.68 1.37 -1.63
C PHE A 100 -5.57 0.62 -2.62
N PRO A 101 -5.82 -0.70 -2.43
CA PRO A 101 -6.81 -1.38 -3.24
C PRO A 101 -8.25 -1.02 -2.81
N PRO A 102 -9.27 -1.23 -3.67
CA PRO A 102 -10.66 -0.94 -3.34
C PRO A 102 -11.23 -1.72 -2.15
N ASP A 103 -10.60 -2.84 -1.78
CA ASP A 103 -10.96 -3.69 -0.63
C ASP A 103 -10.04 -3.49 0.58
N TYR A 104 -9.27 -2.38 0.62
CA TYR A 104 -8.56 -1.97 1.83
C TYR A 104 -9.55 -1.80 3.01
N PRO A 105 -9.25 -2.29 4.22
CA PRO A 105 -7.98 -2.85 4.70
C PRO A 105 -7.90 -4.39 4.64
N PHE A 106 -8.80 -5.07 3.93
CA PHE A 106 -8.80 -6.54 3.84
C PHE A 106 -7.69 -7.07 2.93
N LYS A 107 -7.22 -6.24 1.99
CA LYS A 107 -5.97 -6.47 1.26
C LYS A 107 -4.93 -5.39 1.58
N PRO A 108 -3.63 -5.74 1.53
CA PRO A 108 -2.56 -4.77 1.77
C PRO A 108 -2.52 -3.69 0.69
N PRO A 109 -2.00 -2.49 1.03
CA PRO A 109 -1.66 -1.50 0.04
C PRO A 109 -0.43 -1.95 -0.75
N LYS A 110 -0.30 -1.51 -2.00
CA LYS A 110 0.94 -1.65 -2.75
C LYS A 110 1.87 -0.50 -2.35
N VAL A 111 3.07 -0.84 -1.91
CA VAL A 111 4.08 0.13 -1.45
C VAL A 111 5.36 -0.04 -2.27
N ASN A 112 5.89 1.05 -2.80
CA ASN A 112 7.17 1.05 -3.51
C ASN A 112 7.98 2.32 -3.23
N PHE A 113 9.30 2.18 -3.20
CA PHE A 113 10.20 3.32 -3.20
C PHE A 113 10.18 4.01 -4.57
N GLN A 114 9.97 5.32 -4.56
CA GLN A 114 10.23 6.18 -5.71
C GLN A 114 11.71 6.58 -5.75
N THR A 115 12.30 6.88 -4.59
CA THR A 115 13.73 7.14 -4.46
C THR A 115 14.52 5.84 -4.62
N LYS A 116 15.61 5.85 -5.40
CA LYS A 116 16.47 4.66 -5.53
C LYS A 116 17.18 4.37 -4.21
N VAL A 117 17.17 3.11 -3.77
CA VAL A 117 17.80 2.65 -2.53
C VAL A 117 18.67 1.42 -2.82
N TYR A 118 19.89 1.39 -2.27
CA TYR A 118 20.76 0.22 -2.36
C TYR A 118 20.56 -0.67 -1.14
N HIS A 119 19.66 -1.66 -1.24
CA HIS A 119 19.22 -2.45 -0.08
C HIS A 119 18.90 -3.90 -0.48
N PRO A 120 19.21 -4.92 0.36
CA PRO A 120 18.96 -6.35 0.02
C PRO A 120 17.48 -6.67 -0.27
N ASN A 121 16.56 -6.04 0.46
CA ASN A 121 15.10 -6.28 0.36
C ASN A 121 14.37 -5.23 -0.51
N ILE A 122 15.08 -4.35 -1.22
CA ILE A 122 14.47 -3.37 -2.12
C ILE A 122 15.10 -3.52 -3.51
N ASN A 123 14.29 -3.79 -4.54
CA ASN A 123 14.81 -3.95 -5.90
C ASN A 123 14.91 -2.62 -6.67
N SER A 124 15.42 -2.66 -7.90
CA SER A 124 15.59 -1.49 -8.78
C SER A 124 14.28 -0.77 -9.16
N ASN A 125 13.14 -1.45 -9.07
CA ASN A 125 11.81 -0.88 -9.31
C ASN A 125 11.18 -0.32 -8.02
N GLY A 126 11.91 -0.36 -6.90
CA GLY A 126 11.44 0.10 -5.60
C GLY A 126 10.51 -0.87 -4.87
N SER A 127 10.29 -2.09 -5.39
CA SER A 127 9.50 -3.10 -4.68
C SER A 127 10.21 -3.49 -3.39
N ILE A 128 9.44 -3.70 -2.33
CA ILE A 128 9.93 -4.04 -0.99
C ILE A 128 9.54 -5.49 -0.69
N CYS A 129 10.48 -6.31 -0.21
CA CYS A 129 10.13 -7.57 0.44
C CYS A 129 9.92 -7.30 1.93
N LEU A 130 8.66 -7.27 2.33
CA LEU A 130 8.23 -7.11 3.70
C LEU A 130 6.97 -7.97 3.87
N ASP A 131 7.03 -8.93 4.80
CA ASP A 131 5.99 -9.93 5.06
C ASP A 131 4.63 -9.32 5.41
N ILE A 132 4.62 -8.21 6.16
CA ILE A 132 3.40 -7.49 6.51
C ILE A 132 2.70 -6.89 5.29
N LEU A 133 3.36 -6.74 4.13
CA LEU A 133 2.72 -6.32 2.88
C LEU A 133 2.24 -7.51 2.02
N LYS A 134 2.35 -8.73 2.55
CA LYS A 134 2.04 -9.98 1.88
C LYS A 134 1.26 -10.90 2.83
N GLU A 135 1.84 -12.03 3.23
CA GLU A 135 1.21 -13.08 4.02
C GLU A 135 0.92 -12.70 5.47
N GLN A 136 1.66 -11.74 6.06
CA GLN A 136 1.41 -11.25 7.43
C GLN A 136 0.54 -9.99 7.46
N TRP A 137 -0.07 -9.60 6.33
CA TRP A 137 -1.00 -8.48 6.32
C TRP A 137 -2.21 -8.79 7.20
N SER A 138 -2.53 -7.85 8.08
CA SER A 138 -3.74 -7.87 8.90
C SER A 138 -4.50 -6.56 8.73
N PRO A 139 -5.85 -6.58 8.64
CA PRO A 139 -6.66 -5.37 8.62
C PRO A 139 -6.44 -4.43 9.82
N ALA A 140 -5.82 -4.92 10.90
CA ALA A 140 -5.44 -4.11 12.06
C ALA A 140 -4.11 -3.33 11.90
N LEU A 141 -3.34 -3.61 10.85
CA LEU A 141 -2.17 -2.82 10.49
C LEU A 141 -2.60 -1.49 9.86
N THR A 142 -1.79 -0.46 10.08
CA THR A 142 -2.00 0.91 9.58
C THR A 142 -0.80 1.35 8.76
N ILE A 143 -0.95 2.38 7.94
CA ILE A 143 0.14 3.01 7.17
C ILE A 143 1.24 3.50 8.10
N SER A 144 0.91 4.06 9.27
CA SER A 144 1.91 4.43 10.27
C SER A 144 2.79 3.23 10.66
N LYS A 145 2.19 2.07 10.98
CA LYS A 145 2.94 0.84 11.28
C LYS A 145 3.75 0.34 10.10
N VAL A 146 3.20 0.40 8.88
CA VAL A 146 3.92 0.01 7.65
C VAL A 146 5.17 0.87 7.46
N LEU A 147 5.07 2.20 7.61
CA LEU A 147 6.20 3.11 7.47
C LEU A 147 7.26 2.88 8.55
N LEU A 148 6.85 2.63 9.78
CA LEU A 148 7.77 2.25 10.86
C LEU A 148 8.49 0.93 10.56
N SER A 149 7.78 -0.08 10.04
CA SER A 149 8.40 -1.34 9.62
C SER A 149 9.38 -1.15 8.45
N ILE A 150 9.09 -0.27 7.49
CA ILE A 150 10.03 0.06 6.41
C ILE A 150 11.26 0.79 6.97
N SER A 151 11.08 1.74 7.89
CA SER A 151 12.19 2.41 8.56
C SER A 151 13.07 1.43 9.33
N SER A 152 12.46 0.46 10.03
CA SER A 152 13.19 -0.61 10.72
C SER A 152 13.93 -1.51 9.74
N LEU A 153 13.34 -1.81 8.58
CA LEU A 153 13.98 -2.62 7.55
C LEU A 153 15.23 -1.92 6.98
N LEU A 154 15.21 -0.59 6.85
CA LEU A 154 16.39 0.18 6.45
C LEU A 154 17.53 0.07 7.47
N THR A 155 17.23 0.02 8.78
CA THR A 155 18.24 -0.19 9.82
C THR A 155 18.73 -1.63 9.83
N ASP A 156 17.81 -2.60 9.78
CA ASP A 156 18.06 -4.02 9.91
C ASP A 156 17.54 -4.82 8.69
N PRO A 157 18.32 -4.87 7.59
CA PRO A 157 17.97 -5.68 6.43
C PRO A 157 17.78 -7.16 6.78
N ASN A 158 16.88 -7.86 6.08
CA ASN A 158 16.70 -9.30 6.18
C ASN A 158 17.46 -10.02 5.04
N PRO A 159 18.69 -10.51 5.26
CA PRO A 159 19.48 -11.13 4.19
C PRO A 159 19.09 -12.59 3.90
N ASP A 160 18.12 -13.17 4.61
CA ASP A 160 17.65 -14.54 4.39
C ASP A 160 16.45 -14.61 3.43
N ASP A 161 15.76 -13.49 3.23
CA ASP A 161 14.73 -13.32 2.18
C ASP A 161 14.97 -12.05 1.32
N PRO A 162 16.09 -11.98 0.57
CA PRO A 162 16.43 -10.81 -0.21
C PRO A 162 15.72 -10.76 -1.58
N LEU A 163 15.37 -9.56 -2.03
CA LEU A 163 15.00 -9.33 -3.44
C LEU A 163 16.24 -9.23 -4.33
N VAL A 164 17.38 -8.83 -3.77
CA VAL A 164 18.63 -8.65 -4.49
C VAL A 164 19.72 -9.50 -3.81
N PRO A 165 19.87 -10.78 -4.21
CA PRO A 165 20.81 -11.71 -3.55
C PRO A 165 22.25 -11.23 -3.51
N GLU A 166 22.71 -10.52 -4.54
CA GLU A 166 24.07 -9.95 -4.59
C GLU A 166 24.31 -8.92 -3.46
N ILE A 167 23.34 -8.04 -3.21
CA ILE A 167 23.44 -7.04 -2.13
C ILE A 167 23.39 -7.75 -0.78
N ALA A 168 22.54 -8.79 -0.62
CA ALA A 168 22.48 -9.59 0.60
C ALA A 168 23.80 -10.32 0.89
N GLN A 169 24.46 -10.86 -0.13
CA GLN A 169 25.75 -11.52 0.01
C GLN A 169 26.86 -10.53 0.37
N LEU A 170 26.82 -9.32 -0.20
CA LEU A 170 27.74 -8.24 0.17
C LEU A 170 27.49 -7.78 1.61
N TYR A 171 26.24 -7.63 2.02
CA TYR A 171 25.83 -7.29 3.38
C TYR A 171 26.31 -8.31 4.43
N LYS A 172 26.22 -9.61 4.09
CA LYS A 172 26.65 -10.73 4.95
C LYS A 172 28.18 -10.83 5.06
N ASN A 173 28.91 -10.70 3.95
CA ASN A 173 30.34 -11.02 3.92
C ASN A 173 31.28 -9.81 3.94
N GLN A 174 30.81 -8.64 3.53
CA GLN A 174 31.63 -7.44 3.31
C GLN A 174 30.86 -6.18 3.75
N ARG A 175 30.42 -6.15 5.02
CA ARG A 175 29.56 -5.10 5.59
C ARG A 175 30.04 -3.68 5.27
N ALA A 176 31.33 -3.39 5.45
CA ALA A 176 31.90 -2.07 5.19
C ALA A 176 31.68 -1.62 3.72
N ARG A 177 31.89 -2.51 2.75
CA ARG A 177 31.67 -2.18 1.33
C ARG A 177 30.20 -1.99 0.99
N TYR A 178 29.33 -2.77 1.61
CA TYR A 178 27.88 -2.56 1.50
C TYR A 178 27.50 -1.17 2.00
N GLU A 179 27.97 -0.78 3.20
CA GLU A 179 27.64 0.52 3.79
C GLU A 179 28.23 1.68 3.00
N ASP A 180 29.46 1.56 2.49
CA ASP A 180 30.07 2.58 1.62
C ASP A 180 29.23 2.82 0.37
N THR A 181 28.75 1.74 -0.25
CA THR A 181 27.90 1.81 -1.45
C THR A 181 26.53 2.39 -1.13
N ALA A 182 25.91 1.96 -0.02
CA ALA A 182 24.63 2.46 0.44
C ALA A 182 24.69 3.96 0.80
N ARG A 183 25.76 4.40 1.47
CA ARG A 183 26.03 5.83 1.75
C ARG A 183 26.19 6.63 0.46
N ALA A 184 26.96 6.13 -0.51
CA ALA A 184 27.14 6.79 -1.80
C ALA A 184 25.81 6.90 -2.58
N TRP A 185 24.96 5.87 -2.54
CA TRP A 185 23.62 5.92 -3.14
C TRP A 185 22.69 6.90 -2.44
N THR A 186 22.72 6.95 -1.10
CA THR A 186 21.96 7.91 -0.30
C THR A 186 22.33 9.33 -0.68
N GLN A 187 23.62 9.66 -0.72
CA GLN A 187 24.10 10.97 -1.17
C GLN A 187 23.62 11.31 -2.58
N LYS A 188 23.72 10.35 -3.50
CA LYS A 188 23.40 10.59 -4.91
C LYS A 188 21.90 10.73 -5.20
N TYR A 189 21.05 9.98 -4.52
CA TYR A 189 19.64 9.85 -4.90
C TYR A 189 18.67 10.40 -3.86
N ALA A 190 19.10 10.63 -2.62
CA ALA A 190 18.21 10.96 -1.51
C ALA A 190 18.57 12.27 -0.77
N MET A 191 19.65 12.97 -1.12
CA MET A 191 20.08 14.18 -0.39
C MET A 191 19.86 15.52 -1.13
N GLY A 192 19.37 15.50 -2.37
CA GLY A 192 19.08 16.71 -3.16
C GLY A 192 20.27 17.27 -3.91
#